data_AF-A0A5N5MBR4-F1
#
_entry.id   AF-A0A5N5MBR4-F1
#
_cell.length_a   1.000
_cell.length_b   1.000
_cell.length_c   1.000
_cell.angle_alpha   90.00
_cell.angle_beta   90.00
_cell.angle_gamma   90.00
#
_symmetry.space_group_name_H-M   'P 1'
#
loop_
_entity.id
_entity.type
_entity.pdbx_description
1 polymer ?
#
loop_
_entity_poly.entity_id
_entity_poly.type
_entity_poly.pdbx_seq_one_letter_code
_entity_poly.pdbx_strand_id
1 'polypeptide(L)'
;MQSNIKWKKLRFMPTAYFIKYNIVDNLSWAKFKEDKELKKTDGTKTTKVNVPKLEGANEARGRLLVERNNFVLLFHVGVRILEGKFEWRLSLIILAAVMLDLAFLGFSRKKQIGKEAVVKIIDDAYRCFFQFSCYALEILTVGKRGIEKQPFQLPDFIAATGIEKIRQIRFGAITCRGIMAENRIKGTSLFSPYKMGKFSLSHRVVLAPMTRCRALFGIPGDALVEYYTQRSTPGGLVITEGTLISPTAPGFPHVPGIYSDAQVEAWKKVVHAVHAKGSIIFCQLWHVGRASHQVYQPGGAAPISSTNKAISNRWRILMPDGTYGTYPAPRALGTSEILEVVEHYSQAALNAIRAGFDGIEIHGAHGYLIDQFLKDGINDRRDDYGGSMENRCRFLMQVIQAVVSAVGVERVAFRMSPAINHLDAADSDPLNLGLSVIERINKIQLQAGAKLTYLHVTQPRYTAYGQTESGRPGTEDEEAQMIKTWRRAYEGTFMCSGGFTRELGIQAVAEGDADLVSYGRLFISNPDLVLRLERDAPLNKYIRKTFYSQDPVIGYTDYPFLGEANAGKAQHSRL
;
A
#
# COMPACT_ATOMS: atom_id res chain seq x y z
N MET A 1 86.48 6.08 -5.09
CA MET A 1 87.22 5.31 -4.07
C MET A 1 86.31 5.15 -2.85
N GLN A 2 86.00 3.88 -2.49
CA GLN A 2 85.49 3.31 -1.21
C GLN A 2 84.40 4.07 -0.41
N SER A 3 83.32 3.47 0.10
CA SER A 3 83.26 2.19 0.84
C SER A 3 81.83 1.58 0.97
N ASN A 4 81.78 0.25 0.81
CA ASN A 4 81.03 -0.84 1.49
C ASN A 4 80.00 -0.46 2.61
N ILE A 5 78.81 -1.07 2.77
CA ILE A 5 78.52 -2.50 3.06
C ILE A 5 77.01 -2.87 2.80
N LYS A 6 76.83 -4.09 2.23
CA LYS A 6 75.75 -5.12 2.23
C LYS A 6 74.28 -4.83 2.62
N TRP A 7 73.36 -5.29 1.75
CA TRP A 7 72.00 -5.79 2.12
C TRP A 7 71.55 -7.00 1.25
N LYS A 8 70.79 -7.92 1.86
CA LYS A 8 70.31 -9.24 1.35
C LYS A 8 68.91 -9.16 0.70
N LYS A 9 68.69 -10.08 -0.27
CA LYS A 9 67.44 -10.71 -0.82
C LYS A 9 66.49 -9.84 -1.68
N LEU A 10 66.48 -10.05 -3.01
CA LEU A 10 65.65 -10.97 -3.84
C LEU A 10 64.19 -10.48 -4.00
N ARG A 11 63.81 -9.75 -5.05
CA ARG A 11 63.65 -10.00 -6.51
C ARG A 11 62.18 -10.28 -6.90
N PHE A 12 61.62 -9.36 -7.68
CA PHE A 12 60.43 -9.49 -8.54
C PHE A 12 60.73 -8.73 -9.85
N MET A 13 60.30 -9.26 -11.01
CA MET A 13 59.69 -8.51 -12.12
C MET A 13 59.33 -9.40 -13.36
N PRO A 14 58.46 -8.94 -14.28
CA PRO A 14 57.38 -9.70 -14.95
C PRO A 14 57.43 -9.67 -16.50
N THR A 15 56.43 -10.22 -17.21
CA THR A 15 56.07 -9.79 -18.59
C THR A 15 54.62 -10.17 -19.01
N ALA A 16 53.97 -9.32 -19.83
CA ALA A 16 52.61 -9.40 -20.36
C ALA A 16 52.59 -9.17 -21.89
N TYR A 17 51.54 -9.61 -22.64
CA TYR A 17 51.14 -9.05 -23.95
C TYR A 17 49.64 -9.30 -24.30
N PHE A 18 49.06 -8.36 -25.06
CA PHE A 18 47.65 -8.14 -25.48
C PHE A 18 47.34 -8.56 -26.94
N ILE A 19 46.10 -8.94 -27.32
CA ILE A 19 45.47 -8.73 -28.68
C ILE A 19 43.92 -8.51 -28.60
N LYS A 20 43.37 -7.81 -29.62
CA LYS A 20 42.10 -7.02 -29.84
C LYS A 20 40.76 -7.76 -30.18
N TYR A 21 39.67 -6.95 -30.02
CA TYR A 21 38.19 -7.03 -30.18
C TYR A 21 37.47 -7.60 -31.44
N ASN A 22 36.20 -8.06 -31.27
CA ASN A 22 34.98 -7.53 -31.93
C ASN A 22 33.63 -8.02 -31.30
N ILE A 23 32.58 -7.19 -31.45
CA ILE A 23 31.22 -7.17 -30.82
C ILE A 23 30.23 -8.18 -31.48
N VAL A 24 29.25 -8.78 -30.74
CA VAL A 24 27.80 -8.95 -31.09
C VAL A 24 26.99 -9.46 -29.87
N ASP A 25 25.77 -8.94 -29.74
CA ASP A 25 24.69 -9.17 -28.78
C ASP A 25 24.17 -10.62 -28.57
N ASN A 26 23.39 -10.74 -27.48
CA ASN A 26 22.31 -11.70 -27.20
C ASN A 26 22.65 -13.06 -26.53
N LEU A 27 22.20 -13.13 -25.27
CA LEU A 27 21.90 -14.33 -24.49
C LEU A 27 20.85 -15.20 -25.21
N SER A 28 21.20 -16.42 -25.61
CA SER A 28 20.26 -17.55 -25.63
C SER A 28 20.98 -18.91 -25.58
N TRP A 29 20.26 -19.90 -25.08
CA TRP A 29 20.70 -21.24 -24.69
C TRP A 29 21.26 -22.09 -25.83
N ALA A 30 22.43 -22.72 -25.64
CA ALA A 30 22.92 -23.80 -26.50
C ALA A 30 22.81 -25.16 -25.78
N LYS A 31 21.86 -25.98 -26.22
CA LYS A 31 21.85 -27.43 -26.05
C LYS A 31 23.03 -28.03 -26.82
N PHE A 32 23.77 -28.92 -26.17
CA PHE A 32 24.68 -29.84 -26.83
C PHE A 32 23.89 -30.83 -27.72
N LYS A 33 24.30 -31.00 -28.98
CA LYS A 33 23.87 -32.06 -29.91
C LYS A 33 24.99 -33.08 -30.03
N GLU A 34 24.73 -34.33 -29.63
CA GLU A 34 24.35 -35.48 -30.48
C GLU A 34 25.56 -36.24 -31.02
N ASP A 35 25.75 -37.48 -30.55
CA ASP A 35 25.83 -38.61 -31.46
C ASP A 35 25.35 -39.91 -30.77
N LYS A 36 24.25 -40.45 -31.31
CA LYS A 36 23.83 -41.87 -31.52
C LYS A 36 24.04 -42.89 -30.37
N GLU A 37 23.10 -43.75 -29.96
CA GLU A 37 21.91 -44.34 -30.57
C GLU A 37 21.02 -44.94 -29.46
N LEU A 38 19.70 -45.01 -29.69
CA LEU A 38 18.68 -45.56 -28.79
C LEU A 38 18.63 -47.09 -28.80
N LYS A 39 18.41 -47.73 -27.63
CA LYS A 39 17.30 -48.69 -27.43
C LYS A 39 17.08 -49.06 -25.94
N LYS A 40 15.78 -49.21 -25.60
CA LYS A 40 15.19 -49.74 -24.36
C LYS A 40 15.80 -51.13 -24.03
N THR A 41 15.92 -51.60 -22.79
CA THR A 41 14.91 -51.88 -21.76
C THR A 41 15.62 -52.24 -20.44
N ASP A 42 14.88 -52.17 -19.33
CA ASP A 42 15.11 -52.80 -18.02
C ASP A 42 16.36 -52.44 -17.17
N GLY A 43 16.11 -52.33 -15.85
CA GLY A 43 17.15 -52.34 -14.81
C GLY A 43 17.74 -50.99 -14.39
N THR A 44 17.31 -50.48 -13.23
CA THR A 44 17.97 -49.46 -12.38
C THR A 44 19.47 -49.24 -12.63
N LYS A 45 19.92 -48.03 -13.01
CA LYS A 45 21.32 -47.56 -12.80
C LYS A 45 21.45 -46.06 -12.52
N THR A 46 22.00 -45.77 -11.34
CA THR A 46 22.64 -44.53 -10.86
C THR A 46 23.95 -44.24 -11.60
N THR A 47 24.22 -42.99 -11.99
CA THR A 47 25.53 -42.58 -12.54
C THR A 47 26.33 -41.79 -11.51
N LYS A 48 27.41 -42.40 -11.00
CA LYS A 48 28.46 -41.81 -10.17
C LYS A 48 29.46 -41.04 -11.05
N VAL A 49 29.89 -39.85 -10.63
CA VAL A 49 31.12 -39.21 -11.12
C VAL A 49 32.26 -39.58 -10.18
N ASN A 50 33.30 -40.22 -10.72
CA ASN A 50 34.49 -40.63 -9.95
C ASN A 50 35.40 -39.42 -9.70
N VAL A 51 35.74 -39.20 -8.43
CA VAL A 51 36.86 -38.36 -7.99
C VAL A 51 38.04 -39.30 -7.70
N PRO A 52 39.29 -39.01 -8.12
CA PRO A 52 40.42 -39.89 -7.86
C PRO A 52 40.64 -40.10 -6.36
N LYS A 53 40.81 -41.36 -5.92
CA LYS A 53 41.24 -41.70 -4.56
C LYS A 53 42.71 -41.31 -4.37
N LEU A 54 42.96 -40.35 -3.48
CA LEU A 54 44.26 -40.21 -2.82
C LEU A 54 44.23 -41.12 -1.58
N GLU A 55 44.94 -42.24 -1.64
CA GLU A 55 45.18 -43.06 -0.45
C GLU A 55 46.12 -42.32 0.51
N GLY A 56 45.70 -42.18 1.77
CA GLY A 56 46.60 -41.83 2.88
C GLY A 56 46.77 -40.35 3.24
N ALA A 57 45.95 -39.41 2.77
CA ALA A 57 46.01 -38.02 3.23
C ALA A 57 44.63 -37.44 3.59
N ASN A 58 44.48 -37.00 4.85
CA ASN A 58 43.31 -36.28 5.38
C ASN A 58 43.21 -34.86 4.81
N GLU A 59 43.33 -34.66 3.49
CA GLU A 59 43.27 -33.33 2.87
C GLU A 59 42.62 -33.37 1.48
N ALA A 60 41.50 -32.66 1.30
CA ALA A 60 40.88 -32.45 -0.01
C ALA A 60 41.21 -31.04 -0.51
N ARG A 61 41.82 -30.93 -1.70
CA ARG A 61 42.14 -29.63 -2.32
C ARG A 61 41.39 -29.42 -3.63
N GLY A 62 40.71 -28.28 -3.77
CA GLY A 62 40.02 -27.84 -4.98
C GLY A 62 40.54 -26.49 -5.48
N ARG A 63 40.42 -26.25 -6.79
CA ARG A 63 40.72 -24.96 -7.42
C ARG A 63 39.44 -24.36 -7.98
N LEU A 64 39.18 -23.09 -7.68
CA LEU A 64 38.08 -22.33 -8.27
C LEU A 64 38.68 -21.19 -9.11
N LEU A 65 38.27 -21.10 -10.37
CA LEU A 65 38.64 -20.02 -11.27
C LEU A 65 37.41 -19.14 -11.50
N VAL A 66 37.53 -17.85 -11.27
CA VAL A 66 36.46 -16.87 -11.56
C VAL A 66 37.04 -15.78 -12.45
N GLU A 67 36.40 -15.54 -13.59
CA GLU A 67 36.83 -14.57 -14.60
C GLU A 67 35.71 -13.55 -14.87
N ARG A 68 36.01 -12.25 -14.73
CA ARG A 68 35.11 -11.16 -15.13
C ARG A 68 35.88 -9.85 -15.32
N ASN A 69 35.61 -9.14 -16.42
CA ASN A 69 36.19 -7.83 -16.75
C ASN A 69 37.72 -7.74 -16.57
N ASN A 70 38.47 -8.58 -17.30
CA ASN A 70 39.94 -8.60 -17.36
C ASN A 70 40.67 -8.96 -16.05
N PHE A 71 39.99 -9.54 -15.06
CA PHE A 71 40.63 -10.13 -13.89
C PHE A 71 40.31 -11.62 -13.79
N VAL A 72 41.36 -12.42 -13.61
CA VAL A 72 41.29 -13.85 -13.30
C VAL A 72 41.74 -14.04 -11.86
N LEU A 73 40.85 -14.55 -11.01
CA LEU A 73 41.17 -14.92 -9.63
C LEU A 73 41.17 -16.44 -9.50
N LEU A 74 42.33 -16.98 -9.10
CA LEU A 74 42.54 -18.41 -8.86
C LEU A 74 42.55 -18.66 -7.35
N PHE A 75 41.60 -19.45 -6.84
CA PHE A 75 41.54 -19.84 -5.44
C PHE A 75 42.07 -21.26 -5.25
N HIS A 76 42.79 -21.51 -4.16
CA HIS A 76 43.12 -22.85 -3.68
C HIS A 76 42.42 -23.06 -2.35
N VAL A 77 41.55 -24.07 -2.29
CA VAL A 77 40.81 -24.42 -1.08
C VAL A 77 41.28 -25.80 -0.65
N GLY A 78 41.77 -25.93 0.59
CA GLY A 78 42.12 -27.20 1.22
C GLY A 78 41.28 -27.44 2.47
N VAL A 79 40.78 -28.66 2.66
CA VAL A 79 40.07 -29.08 3.88
C VAL A 79 40.84 -30.23 4.52
N ARG A 80 41.22 -30.08 5.80
CA ARG A 80 41.92 -31.12 6.57
C ARG A 80 41.03 -31.71 7.67
N ILE A 81 40.99 -33.03 7.81
CA ILE A 81 40.24 -33.72 8.86
C ILE A 81 41.22 -34.23 9.92
N LEU A 82 41.04 -33.85 11.18
CA LEU A 82 41.79 -34.42 12.31
C LEU A 82 40.82 -35.14 13.25
N GLU A 83 41.15 -36.39 13.56
CA GLU A 83 40.62 -37.28 14.61
C GLU A 83 39.29 -36.84 15.27
N GLY A 84 38.19 -37.04 14.55
CA GLY A 84 36.85 -37.14 15.15
C GLY A 84 36.23 -35.85 15.69
N LYS A 85 36.88 -34.67 15.55
CA LYS A 85 36.29 -33.37 15.89
C LYS A 85 36.40 -32.40 14.71
N PHE A 86 35.25 -31.93 14.21
CA PHE A 86 35.17 -30.86 13.23
C PHE A 86 35.44 -29.51 13.94
N GLU A 87 36.68 -29.04 13.95
CA GLU A 87 36.98 -27.68 14.42
C GLU A 87 36.95 -26.68 13.26
N TRP A 88 36.03 -25.71 13.32
CA TRP A 88 36.07 -24.51 12.49
C TRP A 88 37.13 -23.54 13.03
N ARG A 89 38.38 -23.69 12.64
CA ARG A 89 39.39 -22.65 12.91
C ARG A 89 40.23 -22.37 11.67
N LEU A 90 40.37 -21.07 11.39
CA LEU A 90 41.23 -20.38 10.42
C LEU A 90 40.72 -20.01 9.00
N SER A 91 39.75 -20.67 8.37
CA SER A 91 39.40 -20.29 6.97
C SER A 91 38.51 -19.03 6.86
N LEU A 92 37.60 -18.83 7.81
CA LEU A 92 36.71 -17.66 7.85
C LEU A 92 37.43 -16.38 8.29
N ILE A 93 38.46 -16.49 9.13
CA ILE A 93 39.26 -15.35 9.59
C ILE A 93 40.16 -14.85 8.46
N ILE A 94 40.71 -15.74 7.63
CA ILE A 94 41.51 -15.34 6.46
C ILE A 94 40.61 -14.68 5.41
N LEU A 95 39.39 -15.20 5.17
CA LEU A 95 38.45 -14.57 4.23
C LEU A 95 37.99 -13.20 4.74
N ALA A 96 37.69 -13.06 6.03
CA ALA A 96 37.32 -11.78 6.65
C ALA A 96 38.50 -10.79 6.68
N ALA A 97 39.73 -11.26 6.91
CA ALA A 97 40.94 -10.44 6.89
C ALA A 97 41.28 -9.94 5.47
N VAL A 98 41.15 -10.80 4.45
CA VAL A 98 41.30 -10.40 3.04
C VAL A 98 40.21 -9.41 2.61
N MET A 99 38.98 -9.58 3.10
CA MET A 99 37.88 -8.66 2.86
C MET A 99 38.09 -7.29 3.55
N LEU A 100 38.67 -7.28 4.75
CA LEU A 100 39.07 -6.05 5.46
C LEU A 100 40.25 -5.35 4.79
N ASP A 101 41.27 -6.10 4.33
CA ASP A 101 42.42 -5.55 3.63
C ASP A 101 42.04 -4.98 2.25
N LEU A 102 41.11 -5.61 1.52
CA LEU A 102 40.58 -5.07 0.27
C LEU A 102 39.74 -3.80 0.49
N ALA A 103 38.97 -3.75 1.58
CA ALA A 103 38.25 -2.55 1.99
C ALA A 103 39.20 -1.41 2.41
N PHE A 104 40.32 -1.73 3.08
CA PHE A 104 41.33 -0.75 3.49
C PHE A 104 42.22 -0.27 2.33
N LEU A 105 42.62 -1.16 1.41
CA LEU A 105 43.37 -0.82 0.20
C LEU A 105 42.55 0.04 -0.76
N GLY A 106 41.22 -0.15 -0.81
CA GLY A 106 40.29 0.72 -1.53
C GLY A 106 40.16 2.12 -0.94
N PHE A 107 40.43 2.29 0.35
CA PHE A 107 40.38 3.59 1.04
C PHE A 107 41.72 4.35 0.98
N SER A 108 42.86 3.65 0.86
CA SER A 108 44.19 4.24 1.11
C SER A 108 45.03 4.56 -0.14
N ARG A 109 44.55 4.26 -1.37
CA ARG A 109 45.23 4.71 -2.60
C ARG A 109 44.36 5.67 -3.41
N LYS A 110 44.90 6.89 -3.59
CA LYS A 110 44.35 8.01 -4.35
C LYS A 110 43.74 7.61 -5.70
N LYS A 111 42.53 8.15 -5.92
CA LYS A 111 41.82 8.43 -7.19
C LYS A 111 41.27 7.22 -7.98
N GLN A 112 39.98 7.35 -8.33
CA GLN A 112 39.22 6.64 -9.39
C GLN A 112 38.67 5.23 -9.11
N ILE A 113 38.03 5.01 -7.97
CA ILE A 113 36.95 4.00 -7.89
C ILE A 113 35.72 4.68 -7.29
N GLY A 114 34.66 4.81 -8.07
CA GLY A 114 33.42 5.46 -7.62
C GLY A 114 32.79 4.70 -6.46
N LYS A 115 32.17 5.42 -5.51
CA LYS A 115 31.50 4.83 -4.32
C LYS A 115 30.54 3.69 -4.68
N GLU A 116 29.90 3.77 -5.85
CA GLU A 116 29.00 2.75 -6.39
C GLU A 116 29.71 1.42 -6.71
N ALA A 117 30.94 1.45 -7.21
CA ALA A 117 31.71 0.24 -7.51
C ALA A 117 32.14 -0.48 -6.23
N VAL A 118 32.49 0.27 -5.19
CA VAL A 118 32.85 -0.29 -3.86
C VAL A 118 31.63 -0.96 -3.21
N VAL A 119 30.47 -0.31 -3.24
CA VAL A 119 29.21 -0.89 -2.70
C VAL A 119 28.81 -2.15 -3.47
N LYS A 120 28.97 -2.15 -4.79
CA LYS A 120 28.64 -3.31 -5.63
C LYS A 120 29.57 -4.50 -5.39
N ILE A 121 30.88 -4.26 -5.20
CA ILE A 121 31.85 -5.31 -4.85
C ILE A 121 31.49 -5.94 -3.49
N ILE A 122 31.04 -5.13 -2.53
CA ILE A 122 30.61 -5.62 -1.22
C ILE A 122 29.32 -6.46 -1.32
N ASP A 123 28.31 -6.02 -2.09
CA ASP A 123 27.05 -6.78 -2.28
C ASP A 123 27.30 -8.11 -3.00
N ASP A 124 28.14 -8.11 -4.04
CA ASP A 124 28.49 -9.31 -4.80
C ASP A 124 29.28 -10.32 -3.95
N ALA A 125 30.19 -9.83 -3.09
CA ALA A 125 30.91 -10.68 -2.13
C ALA A 125 29.98 -11.30 -1.08
N TYR A 126 28.98 -10.55 -0.60
CA TYR A 126 27.95 -11.07 0.31
C TYR A 126 27.07 -12.14 -0.35
N ARG A 127 26.70 -11.95 -1.63
CA ARG A 127 25.92 -12.94 -2.39
C ARG A 127 26.71 -14.22 -2.61
N CYS A 128 27.99 -14.13 -2.97
CA CYS A 128 28.87 -15.29 -3.08
C CYS A 128 29.01 -16.03 -1.74
N PHE A 129 29.15 -15.31 -0.64
CA PHE A 129 29.20 -15.92 0.70
C PHE A 129 27.90 -16.64 1.06
N PHE A 130 26.75 -16.05 0.76
CA PHE A 130 25.44 -16.66 0.98
C PHE A 130 25.26 -17.92 0.14
N GLN A 131 25.56 -17.87 -1.16
CA GLN A 131 25.48 -19.04 -2.04
C GLN A 131 26.41 -20.18 -1.60
N PHE A 132 27.64 -19.86 -1.18
CA PHE A 132 28.59 -20.85 -0.69
C PHE A 132 28.12 -21.48 0.64
N SER A 133 27.50 -20.69 1.51
CA SER A 133 26.90 -21.16 2.76
C SER A 133 25.71 -22.10 2.53
N CYS A 134 24.86 -21.79 1.54
CA CYS A 134 23.76 -22.65 1.12
C CYS A 134 24.27 -23.97 0.50
N TYR A 135 25.30 -23.90 -0.35
CA TYR A 135 25.89 -25.09 -0.98
C TYR A 135 26.60 -26.00 0.03
N ALA A 136 27.26 -25.40 1.05
CA ALA A 136 27.84 -26.14 2.16
C ALA A 136 26.76 -26.84 3.02
N LEU A 137 25.59 -26.19 3.22
CA LEU A 137 24.42 -26.80 3.89
C LEU A 137 23.84 -27.98 3.09
N GLU A 138 23.82 -27.89 1.76
CA GLU A 138 23.32 -28.94 0.87
C GLU A 138 24.23 -30.17 0.86
N ILE A 139 25.56 -29.96 0.91
CA ILE A 139 26.55 -31.05 1.03
C ILE A 139 26.44 -31.75 2.40
N LEU A 140 26.15 -31.00 3.47
CA LEU A 140 25.97 -31.54 4.83
C LEU A 140 24.68 -32.33 5.01
N THR A 141 23.65 -32.08 4.19
CA THR A 141 22.35 -32.75 4.27
C THR A 141 22.27 -34.04 3.43
N VAL A 142 23.15 -34.23 2.45
CA VAL A 142 23.13 -35.40 1.55
C VAL A 142 24.19 -36.47 1.91
N GLY A 143 25.12 -36.19 2.83
CA GLY A 143 26.29 -37.04 3.08
C GLY A 143 26.50 -37.52 4.53
N LYS A 144 25.74 -38.54 4.99
CA LYS A 144 26.19 -39.71 5.78
C LYS A 144 25.12 -40.21 6.78
N ARG A 145 24.82 -41.51 6.64
CA ARG A 145 24.17 -42.36 7.66
C ARG A 145 25.10 -42.50 8.87
N GLY A 146 24.53 -42.42 10.07
CA GLY A 146 25.11 -42.96 11.30
C GLY A 146 26.05 -42.05 12.08
N ILE A 147 25.56 -40.91 12.58
CA ILE A 147 26.06 -40.24 13.80
C ILE A 147 24.84 -39.68 14.53
N GLU A 148 24.77 -39.88 15.84
CA GLU A 148 23.69 -39.44 16.73
C GLU A 148 23.42 -37.93 16.58
N LYS A 149 22.14 -37.59 16.39
CA LYS A 149 21.67 -36.21 16.23
C LYS A 149 21.74 -35.50 17.59
N GLN A 150 22.63 -34.53 17.75
CA GLN A 150 22.32 -33.41 18.63
C GLN A 150 21.54 -32.36 17.82
N PRO A 151 20.38 -31.87 18.31
CA PRO A 151 19.60 -30.88 17.58
C PRO A 151 20.36 -29.55 17.53
N PHE A 152 20.59 -29.04 16.33
CA PHE A 152 21.10 -27.70 16.10
C PHE A 152 20.11 -26.68 16.67
N GLN A 153 20.49 -25.97 17.74
CA GLN A 153 19.70 -24.88 18.29
C GLN A 153 20.18 -23.56 17.69
N LEU A 154 19.35 -22.98 16.81
CA LEU A 154 19.55 -21.68 16.17
C LEU A 154 19.93 -20.54 17.15
N PRO A 155 19.44 -20.49 18.41
CA PRO A 155 19.84 -19.47 19.39
C PRO A 155 21.34 -19.47 19.71
N ASP A 156 21.98 -20.64 19.83
CA ASP A 156 23.39 -20.74 20.21
C ASP A 156 24.32 -20.30 19.08
N PHE A 157 23.91 -20.52 17.83
CA PHE A 157 24.62 -20.03 16.64
C PHE A 157 24.54 -18.49 16.53
N ILE A 158 23.40 -17.90 16.88
CA ILE A 158 23.21 -16.43 16.88
C ILE A 158 24.05 -15.77 17.99
N ALA A 159 24.13 -16.39 19.16
CA ALA A 159 24.95 -15.91 20.27
C ALA A 159 26.45 -15.99 19.98
N ALA A 160 26.93 -17.08 19.38
CA ALA A 160 28.35 -17.30 19.09
C ALA A 160 28.89 -16.43 17.93
N THR A 161 28.03 -16.00 17.00
CA THR A 161 28.41 -15.21 15.82
C THR A 161 28.34 -13.70 16.04
N GLY A 162 27.78 -13.23 17.17
CA GLY A 162 27.65 -11.80 17.46
C GLY A 162 26.72 -11.04 16.52
N ILE A 163 25.83 -11.74 15.80
CA ILE A 163 24.90 -11.17 14.81
C ILE A 163 23.96 -10.12 15.45
N GLU A 164 23.64 -10.22 16.74
CA GLU A 164 22.87 -9.19 17.45
C GLU A 164 23.59 -7.83 17.54
N LYS A 165 24.92 -7.80 17.68
CA LYS A 165 25.68 -6.54 17.68
C LYS A 165 25.66 -5.87 16.30
N ILE A 166 25.60 -6.64 15.22
CA ILE A 166 25.44 -6.12 13.85
C ILE A 166 24.01 -5.60 13.64
N ARG A 167 23.01 -6.17 14.32
CA ARG A 167 21.62 -5.70 14.30
C ARG A 167 21.45 -4.35 14.99
N GLN A 168 22.18 -4.08 16.08
CA GLN A 168 22.14 -2.79 16.78
C GLN A 168 22.83 -1.65 16.04
N ILE A 169 23.90 -1.93 15.26
CA ILE A 169 24.55 -0.91 14.40
C ILE A 169 23.61 -0.47 13.24
N ARG A 170 22.56 -1.25 12.96
CA ARG A 170 21.61 -0.99 11.87
C ARG A 170 20.50 0.03 12.16
N PHE A 171 20.50 0.68 13.32
CA PHE A 171 19.56 1.78 13.62
C PHE A 171 20.17 3.20 13.46
N GLY A 172 21.42 3.31 13.01
CA GLY A 172 22.08 4.62 12.82
C GLY A 172 22.57 4.94 11.41
N ALA A 173 22.47 4.01 10.45
CA ALA A 173 22.95 4.21 9.09
C ALA A 173 21.77 4.23 8.11
N ILE A 174 21.45 5.44 7.64
CA ILE A 174 20.63 5.74 6.46
C ILE A 174 20.87 4.64 5.43
N THR A 175 19.86 3.79 5.26
CA THR A 175 20.02 2.58 4.44
C THR A 175 20.33 2.99 3.01
N CYS A 176 21.34 2.37 2.40
CA CYS A 176 21.55 2.42 0.95
C CYS A 176 20.32 1.90 0.15
N ARG A 177 19.29 1.35 0.83
CA ARG A 177 17.96 1.13 0.25
C ARG A 177 17.23 2.44 -0.07
N GLY A 178 17.41 3.51 0.71
CA GLY A 178 16.89 4.84 0.40
C GLY A 178 17.57 5.44 -0.84
N ILE A 179 18.89 5.29 -0.96
CA ILE A 179 19.67 5.82 -2.09
C ILE A 179 19.44 5.00 -3.38
N MET A 180 19.20 3.69 -3.26
CA MET A 180 18.84 2.83 -4.41
C MET A 180 17.36 2.96 -4.81
N ALA A 181 16.48 3.37 -3.88
CA ALA A 181 15.10 3.76 -4.19
C ALA A 181 15.03 5.11 -4.91
N GLU A 182 15.90 6.07 -4.54
CA GLU A 182 16.03 7.35 -5.26
C GLU A 182 16.49 7.19 -6.72
N ASN A 183 17.30 6.16 -7.02
CA ASN A 183 17.87 5.98 -8.37
C ASN A 183 17.15 4.96 -9.26
N ARG A 184 16.15 4.20 -8.76
CA ARG A 184 15.32 3.29 -9.61
C ARG A 184 13.96 3.85 -10.01
N ILE A 185 13.54 5.00 -9.49
CA ILE A 185 12.25 5.61 -9.82
C ILE A 185 12.46 7.11 -10.08
N LYS A 186 12.98 7.48 -11.25
CA LYS A 186 13.01 8.88 -11.70
C LYS A 186 11.68 9.38 -12.30
N GLY A 187 10.55 8.70 -12.03
CA GLY A 187 9.26 9.04 -12.67
C GLY A 187 7.99 8.85 -11.83
N THR A 188 7.97 7.98 -10.82
CA THR A 188 6.76 7.67 -10.02
C THR A 188 6.96 8.06 -8.55
N SER A 189 6.36 9.16 -8.14
CA SER A 189 6.33 9.62 -6.75
C SER A 189 4.92 10.08 -6.36
N LEU A 190 4.66 10.30 -5.08
CA LEU A 190 3.38 10.86 -4.61
C LEU A 190 3.00 12.20 -5.30
N PHE A 191 4.00 12.94 -5.78
CA PHE A 191 3.85 14.24 -6.46
C PHE A 191 3.98 14.15 -7.98
N SER A 192 4.20 12.96 -8.53
CA SER A 192 4.25 12.75 -9.97
C SER A 192 2.83 12.76 -10.60
N PRO A 193 2.69 13.20 -11.86
CA PRO A 193 1.44 13.08 -12.60
C PRO A 193 0.94 11.64 -12.72
N TYR A 194 -0.37 11.48 -12.90
CA TYR A 194 -0.99 10.17 -13.10
C TYR A 194 -2.20 10.24 -14.04
N LYS A 195 -2.29 9.27 -14.95
CA LYS A 195 -3.44 9.12 -15.85
C LYS A 195 -4.47 8.18 -15.22
N MET A 196 -5.56 8.74 -14.74
CA MET A 196 -6.68 8.01 -14.14
C MET A 196 -7.84 7.96 -15.14
N GLY A 197 -7.93 6.87 -15.92
CA GLY A 197 -8.90 6.79 -17.02
C GLY A 197 -8.73 7.97 -17.99
N LYS A 198 -9.79 8.75 -18.21
CA LYS A 198 -9.74 9.97 -19.04
C LYS A 198 -9.09 11.17 -18.34
N PHE A 199 -8.96 11.15 -17.02
CA PHE A 199 -8.47 12.28 -16.23
C PHE A 199 -6.95 12.30 -16.12
N SER A 200 -6.34 13.47 -16.31
CA SER A 200 -4.90 13.67 -16.15
C SER A 200 -4.65 14.41 -14.83
N LEU A 201 -4.19 13.69 -13.82
CA LEU A 201 -3.85 14.26 -12.52
C LEU A 201 -2.42 14.80 -12.54
N SER A 202 -2.18 15.94 -11.87
CA SER A 202 -0.84 16.53 -11.71
C SER A 202 -0.05 15.90 -10.55
N HIS A 203 -0.75 15.31 -9.58
CA HIS A 203 -0.19 14.62 -8.42
C HIS A 203 -1.12 13.50 -7.94
N ARG A 204 -0.64 12.67 -7.01
CA ARG A 204 -1.35 11.48 -6.49
C ARG A 204 -1.94 11.67 -5.09
N VAL A 205 -1.88 12.90 -4.56
CA VAL A 205 -2.50 13.31 -3.29
C VAL A 205 -3.96 13.68 -3.54
N VAL A 206 -4.89 13.01 -2.85
CA VAL A 206 -6.35 13.17 -3.07
C VAL A 206 -7.04 13.65 -1.80
N LEU A 207 -7.99 14.60 -1.91
CA LEU A 207 -8.89 14.92 -0.79
C LEU A 207 -9.86 13.75 -0.60
N ALA A 208 -9.74 13.06 0.54
CA ALA A 208 -10.70 12.03 0.92
C ALA A 208 -12.07 12.64 1.23
N PRO A 209 -13.18 11.90 1.06
CA PRO A 209 -14.51 12.39 1.39
C PRO A 209 -14.66 12.52 2.91
N MET A 210 -15.04 13.71 3.37
CA MET A 210 -15.07 14.09 4.79
C MET A 210 -16.38 14.81 5.11
N THR A 211 -17.35 14.15 5.75
CA THR A 211 -18.59 14.80 6.22
C THR A 211 -18.31 15.95 7.19
N ARG A 212 -18.83 17.15 6.90
CA ARG A 212 -18.56 18.36 7.70
C ARG A 212 -19.81 19.00 8.29
N CYS A 213 -21.00 18.53 7.95
CA CYS A 213 -22.28 18.96 8.54
C CYS A 213 -22.52 20.47 8.43
N ARG A 214 -22.31 21.08 7.25
CA ARG A 214 -22.43 22.55 7.04
C ARG A 214 -23.35 22.93 5.88
N ALA A 215 -24.14 21.97 5.37
CA ALA A 215 -25.16 22.20 4.36
C ALA A 215 -26.51 22.35 5.05
N LEU A 216 -26.88 23.57 5.43
CA LEU A 216 -28.19 23.84 6.04
C LEU A 216 -29.30 23.35 5.11
N PHE A 217 -30.28 22.63 5.68
CA PHE A 217 -31.35 21.95 4.93
C PHE A 217 -30.87 21.02 3.81
N GLY A 218 -29.63 20.53 3.91
CA GLY A 218 -29.00 19.69 2.89
C GLY A 218 -28.62 20.44 1.61
N ILE A 219 -28.58 21.78 1.64
CA ILE A 219 -28.19 22.63 0.51
C ILE A 219 -26.75 23.15 0.72
N PRO A 220 -25.81 22.86 -0.20
CA PRO A 220 -24.49 23.50 -0.20
C PRO A 220 -24.58 25.04 -0.19
N GLY A 221 -23.93 25.67 0.79
CA GLY A 221 -23.81 27.13 0.89
C GLY A 221 -22.43 27.65 0.51
N ASP A 222 -22.23 28.96 0.61
CA ASP A 222 -20.99 29.65 0.20
C ASP A 222 -19.75 29.16 0.96
N ALA A 223 -19.90 28.79 2.23
CA ALA A 223 -18.82 28.20 3.01
C ALA A 223 -18.32 26.87 2.41
N LEU A 224 -19.22 26.07 1.83
CA LEU A 224 -18.86 24.81 1.17
C LEU A 224 -18.10 25.09 -0.12
N VAL A 225 -18.52 26.11 -0.88
CA VAL A 225 -17.82 26.57 -2.09
C VAL A 225 -16.39 26.97 -1.75
N GLU A 226 -16.21 27.83 -0.73
CA GLU A 226 -14.89 28.25 -0.27
C GLU A 226 -14.04 27.05 0.21
N TYR A 227 -14.61 26.14 1.01
CA TYR A 227 -13.91 24.97 1.53
C TYR A 227 -13.28 24.10 0.44
N TYR A 228 -14.04 23.76 -0.61
CA TYR A 228 -13.51 22.97 -1.72
C TYR A 228 -12.58 23.79 -2.61
N THR A 229 -12.87 25.08 -2.82
CA THR A 229 -11.99 25.99 -3.60
C THR A 229 -10.60 26.07 -2.99
N GLN A 230 -10.51 26.22 -1.66
CA GLN A 230 -9.24 26.27 -0.93
C GLN A 230 -8.38 25.00 -1.08
N ARG A 231 -9.03 23.84 -1.27
CA ARG A 231 -8.39 22.51 -1.36
C ARG A 231 -8.19 22.04 -2.79
N SER A 232 -8.49 22.89 -3.75
CA SER A 232 -8.37 22.61 -5.17
C SER A 232 -7.05 23.12 -5.74
N THR A 233 -6.34 22.24 -6.44
CA THR A 233 -5.09 22.50 -7.14
C THR A 233 -5.24 22.15 -8.63
N PRO A 234 -4.48 22.78 -9.55
CA PRO A 234 -4.52 22.39 -10.95
C PRO A 234 -4.15 20.91 -11.12
N GLY A 235 -5.04 20.11 -11.71
CA GLY A 235 -4.89 18.65 -11.86
C GLY A 235 -5.03 17.84 -10.56
N GLY A 236 -5.52 18.44 -9.47
CA GLY A 236 -5.84 17.75 -8.23
C GLY A 236 -7.17 17.00 -8.32
N LEU A 237 -7.31 15.92 -7.53
CA LEU A 237 -8.58 15.20 -7.36
C LEU A 237 -9.14 15.48 -5.96
N VAL A 238 -10.39 15.92 -5.92
CA VAL A 238 -11.14 16.10 -4.68
C VAL A 238 -12.42 15.27 -4.68
N ILE A 239 -12.70 14.60 -3.55
CA ILE A 239 -13.92 13.81 -3.37
C ILE A 239 -14.76 14.52 -2.31
N THR A 240 -16.03 14.80 -2.62
CA THR A 240 -16.92 15.52 -1.70
C THR A 240 -17.15 14.74 -0.41
N GLU A 241 -17.64 15.41 0.62
CA GLU A 241 -18.36 14.74 1.69
C GLU A 241 -19.45 13.79 1.19
N GLY A 242 -19.83 12.85 2.05
CA GLY A 242 -20.94 11.96 1.77
C GLY A 242 -22.19 12.77 1.47
N THR A 243 -22.77 12.55 0.29
CA THR A 243 -23.88 13.31 -0.26
C THR A 243 -25.09 12.39 -0.40
N LEU A 244 -26.19 12.80 0.24
CA LEU A 244 -27.36 11.95 0.44
C LEU A 244 -28.11 11.72 -0.87
N ILE A 245 -28.45 10.47 -1.16
CA ILE A 245 -29.13 10.07 -2.40
C ILE A 245 -30.66 10.16 -2.34
N SER A 246 -31.23 10.31 -1.14
CA SER A 246 -32.68 10.37 -0.92
C SER A 246 -33.00 11.05 0.41
N PRO A 247 -34.27 11.42 0.65
CA PRO A 247 -34.73 11.92 1.96
C PRO A 247 -34.59 10.91 3.12
N THR A 248 -34.46 9.60 2.84
CA THR A 248 -34.30 8.53 3.86
C THR A 248 -32.83 8.21 4.17
N ALA A 249 -31.91 8.73 3.37
CA ALA A 249 -30.48 8.52 3.51
C ALA A 249 -29.76 9.24 4.68
N PRO A 250 -30.27 10.32 5.31
CA PRO A 250 -29.51 11.03 6.35
C PRO A 250 -29.34 10.24 7.67
N GLY A 251 -28.23 10.50 8.36
CA GLY A 251 -27.95 10.05 9.74
C GLY A 251 -27.11 11.03 10.55
N PHE A 252 -26.89 12.22 9.98
CA PHE A 252 -26.10 13.31 10.53
C PHE A 252 -26.81 14.63 10.20
N PRO A 253 -26.62 15.68 11.01
CA PRO A 253 -27.28 16.95 10.76
C PRO A 253 -26.57 17.70 9.63
N HIS A 254 -27.33 18.44 8.83
CA HIS A 254 -26.81 19.38 7.82
C HIS A 254 -25.80 18.77 6.83
N VAL A 255 -26.04 17.53 6.43
CA VAL A 255 -25.30 16.85 5.35
C VAL A 255 -25.96 17.19 4.00
N PRO A 256 -25.18 17.53 2.96
CA PRO A 256 -25.76 17.87 1.67
C PRO A 256 -26.45 16.66 1.00
N GLY A 257 -27.50 16.93 0.23
CA GLY A 257 -28.14 15.94 -0.64
C GLY A 257 -27.85 16.17 -2.12
N ILE A 258 -28.29 15.23 -2.97
CA ILE A 258 -28.26 15.34 -4.44
C ILE A 258 -29.50 14.67 -5.07
N TYR A 259 -30.65 14.80 -4.41
CA TYR A 259 -31.93 14.18 -4.82
C TYR A 259 -33.00 15.19 -5.24
N SER A 260 -32.73 16.49 -5.12
CA SER A 260 -33.65 17.56 -5.53
C SER A 260 -32.96 18.57 -6.44
N ASP A 261 -33.74 19.29 -7.25
CA ASP A 261 -33.20 20.30 -8.17
C ASP A 261 -32.51 21.45 -7.42
N ALA A 262 -33.03 21.87 -6.27
CA ALA A 262 -32.39 22.90 -5.44
C ALA A 262 -30.99 22.48 -4.97
N GLN A 263 -30.80 21.21 -4.62
CA GLN A 263 -29.49 20.66 -4.27
C GLN A 263 -28.56 20.61 -5.48
N VAL A 264 -29.06 20.21 -6.64
CA VAL A 264 -28.29 20.18 -7.90
C VAL A 264 -27.79 21.59 -8.25
N GLU A 265 -28.66 22.60 -8.23
CA GLU A 265 -28.27 23.99 -8.54
C GLU A 265 -27.27 24.56 -7.54
N ALA A 266 -27.36 24.18 -6.26
CA ALA A 266 -26.38 24.58 -5.25
C ALA A 266 -25.01 23.91 -5.48
N TRP A 267 -24.99 22.61 -5.81
CA TRP A 267 -23.74 21.90 -6.12
C TRP A 267 -23.02 22.44 -7.35
N LYS A 268 -23.74 22.94 -8.36
CA LYS A 268 -23.12 23.58 -9.55
C LYS A 268 -22.14 24.69 -9.16
N LYS A 269 -22.45 25.47 -8.12
CA LYS A 269 -21.56 26.56 -7.65
C LYS A 269 -20.24 26.00 -7.10
N VAL A 270 -20.32 24.93 -6.31
CA VAL A 270 -19.14 24.25 -5.75
C VAL A 270 -18.29 23.66 -6.87
N VAL A 271 -18.92 22.89 -7.77
CA VAL A 271 -18.25 22.26 -8.91
C VAL A 271 -17.57 23.31 -9.79
N HIS A 272 -18.28 24.39 -10.13
CA HIS A 272 -17.73 25.47 -10.95
C HIS A 272 -16.49 26.11 -10.30
N ALA A 273 -16.52 26.37 -8.99
CA ALA A 273 -15.38 26.97 -8.30
C ALA A 273 -14.16 26.03 -8.25
N VAL A 274 -14.39 24.72 -8.11
CA VAL A 274 -13.35 23.70 -8.15
C VAL A 274 -12.75 23.55 -9.56
N HIS A 275 -13.58 23.54 -10.60
CA HIS A 275 -13.16 23.54 -11.99
C HIS A 275 -12.39 24.81 -12.37
N ALA A 276 -12.76 25.97 -11.83
CA ALA A 276 -12.02 27.22 -12.02
C ALA A 276 -10.58 27.18 -11.45
N LYS A 277 -10.31 26.29 -10.48
CA LYS A 277 -8.96 25.98 -9.98
C LYS A 277 -8.24 24.88 -10.77
N GLY A 278 -8.89 24.31 -11.79
CA GLY A 278 -8.37 23.23 -12.61
C GLY A 278 -8.36 21.86 -11.92
N SER A 279 -9.10 21.70 -10.82
CA SER A 279 -9.25 20.41 -10.13
C SER A 279 -10.39 19.58 -10.72
N ILE A 280 -10.34 18.28 -10.46
CA ILE A 280 -11.36 17.28 -10.78
C ILE A 280 -12.13 16.98 -9.49
N ILE A 281 -13.46 16.88 -9.58
CA ILE A 281 -14.33 16.67 -8.42
C ILE A 281 -15.31 15.51 -8.60
N PHE A 282 -15.33 14.62 -7.61
CA PHE A 282 -16.22 13.46 -7.56
C PHE A 282 -17.22 13.59 -6.41
N CYS A 283 -18.50 13.34 -6.70
CA CYS A 283 -19.56 13.33 -5.69
C CYS A 283 -19.65 11.96 -5.00
N GLN A 284 -19.46 11.90 -3.68
CA GLN A 284 -19.61 10.65 -2.95
C GLN A 284 -21.10 10.38 -2.63
N LEU A 285 -21.70 9.38 -3.27
CA LEU A 285 -23.10 9.00 -3.07
C LEU A 285 -23.28 8.14 -1.82
N TRP A 286 -24.19 8.55 -0.94
CA TRP A 286 -24.28 8.00 0.40
C TRP A 286 -25.70 7.71 0.87
N HIS A 287 -25.86 6.53 1.50
CA HIS A 287 -27.03 6.15 2.29
C HIS A 287 -26.56 5.51 3.60
N VAL A 288 -26.93 6.09 4.75
CA VAL A 288 -26.37 5.66 6.06
C VAL A 288 -26.93 4.32 6.56
N GLY A 289 -28.13 3.94 6.13
CA GLY A 289 -28.81 2.73 6.59
C GLY A 289 -29.18 2.83 8.08
N ARG A 290 -28.88 1.80 8.89
CA ARG A 290 -29.21 1.81 10.34
C ARG A 290 -28.41 2.82 11.18
N ALA A 291 -27.39 3.45 10.60
CA ALA A 291 -26.64 4.53 11.24
C ALA A 291 -27.41 5.87 11.17
N SER A 292 -28.67 5.85 11.60
CA SER A 292 -29.60 6.98 11.57
C SER A 292 -30.52 6.94 12.79
N HIS A 293 -31.45 7.89 12.87
CA HIS A 293 -32.44 8.02 13.94
C HIS A 293 -33.73 8.59 13.35
N GLN A 294 -34.88 8.35 14.00
CA GLN A 294 -36.20 8.78 13.49
C GLN A 294 -36.27 10.29 13.20
N VAL A 295 -35.51 11.09 13.94
CA VAL A 295 -35.41 12.55 13.74
C VAL A 295 -34.91 12.94 12.35
N TYR A 296 -34.16 12.06 11.69
CA TYR A 296 -33.64 12.25 10.34
C TYR A 296 -34.54 11.64 9.26
N GLN A 297 -35.55 10.87 9.64
CA GLN A 297 -36.36 10.09 8.71
C GLN A 297 -37.67 10.81 8.39
N PRO A 298 -38.13 10.76 7.12
CA PRO A 298 -39.42 11.30 6.73
C PRO A 298 -40.54 10.74 7.62
N GLY A 299 -41.37 11.63 8.18
CA GLY A 299 -42.48 11.24 9.05
C GLY A 299 -42.08 10.53 10.35
N GLY A 300 -40.81 10.60 10.77
CA GLY A 300 -40.34 9.90 11.97
C GLY A 300 -40.24 8.39 11.82
N ALA A 301 -40.17 7.87 10.58
CA ALA A 301 -40.05 6.44 10.32
C ALA A 301 -38.77 5.84 10.92
N ALA A 302 -38.76 4.51 11.10
CA ALA A 302 -37.55 3.80 11.48
C ALA A 302 -36.52 3.84 10.33
N PRO A 303 -35.21 4.02 10.61
CA PRO A 303 -34.16 3.85 9.62
C PRO A 303 -34.20 2.48 8.95
N ILE A 304 -33.72 2.38 7.72
CA ILE A 304 -33.70 1.11 6.97
C ILE A 304 -32.34 0.40 7.05
N SER A 305 -32.31 -0.93 6.93
CA SER A 305 -31.07 -1.72 6.90
C SER A 305 -31.26 -3.12 6.29
N SER A 306 -30.18 -3.90 6.23
CA SER A 306 -30.24 -5.34 5.96
C SER A 306 -30.84 -6.13 7.14
N THR A 307 -30.81 -5.57 8.36
CA THR A 307 -31.27 -6.19 9.61
C THR A 307 -32.31 -5.31 10.34
N ASN A 308 -32.95 -5.85 11.37
CA ASN A 308 -33.78 -5.12 12.33
C ASN A 308 -33.04 -4.82 13.66
N LYS A 309 -31.76 -5.18 13.78
CA LYS A 309 -30.96 -4.99 14.99
C LYS A 309 -30.33 -3.59 15.04
N ALA A 310 -30.52 -2.91 16.16
CA ALA A 310 -29.89 -1.63 16.47
C ALA A 310 -28.35 -1.73 16.51
N ILE A 311 -27.68 -0.59 16.31
CA ILE A 311 -26.24 -0.47 16.61
C ILE A 311 -26.08 -0.42 18.13
N SER A 312 -25.05 -1.08 18.66
CA SER A 312 -24.76 -1.13 20.09
C SER A 312 -24.45 0.25 20.69
N ASN A 313 -24.68 0.38 22.00
CA ASN A 313 -24.46 1.62 22.76
C ASN A 313 -23.00 2.09 22.82
N ARG A 314 -22.04 1.30 22.32
CA ARG A 314 -20.65 1.73 22.10
C ARG A 314 -20.58 2.91 21.12
N TRP A 315 -21.52 2.97 20.17
CA TRP A 315 -21.60 4.03 19.19
C TRP A 315 -22.70 5.02 19.58
N ARG A 316 -22.47 6.29 19.27
CA ARG A 316 -23.42 7.36 19.50
C ARG A 316 -23.76 8.04 18.18
N ILE A 317 -25.00 8.46 18.04
CA ILE A 317 -25.44 9.27 16.91
C ILE A 317 -25.37 10.74 17.29
N LEU A 318 -24.88 11.60 16.39
CA LEU A 318 -24.97 13.05 16.55
C LEU A 318 -26.40 13.48 16.25
N MET A 319 -27.05 14.18 17.16
CA MET A 319 -28.41 14.70 17.03
C MET A 319 -28.41 16.11 16.45
N PRO A 320 -29.54 16.59 15.88
CA PRO A 320 -29.62 17.94 15.31
C PRO A 320 -29.33 19.07 16.29
N ASP A 321 -29.61 18.86 17.59
CA ASP A 321 -29.32 19.81 18.67
C ASP A 321 -27.84 19.79 19.12
N GLY A 322 -26.99 18.99 18.48
CA GLY A 322 -25.57 18.82 18.80
C GLY A 322 -25.29 17.84 19.94
N THR A 323 -26.32 17.24 20.55
CA THR A 323 -26.16 16.20 21.56
C THR A 323 -25.86 14.85 20.92
N TYR A 324 -25.50 13.86 21.75
CA TYR A 324 -25.26 12.49 21.30
C TYR A 324 -26.36 11.58 21.81
N GLY A 325 -27.03 10.87 20.91
CA GLY A 325 -28.07 9.88 21.19
C GLY A 325 -27.62 8.43 20.99
N THR A 326 -28.55 7.50 21.16
CA THR A 326 -28.41 6.07 20.81
C THR A 326 -29.04 5.79 19.46
N TYR A 327 -28.52 4.81 18.73
CA TYR A 327 -29.15 4.34 17.49
C TYR A 327 -30.39 3.49 17.81
N PRO A 328 -31.57 3.78 17.23
CA PRO A 328 -32.77 2.98 17.41
C PRO A 328 -32.68 1.67 16.61
N ALA A 329 -33.63 0.77 16.84
CA ALA A 329 -33.79 -0.40 15.97
C ALA A 329 -34.21 0.05 14.55
N PRO A 330 -33.50 -0.39 13.50
CA PRO A 330 -33.91 -0.15 12.13
C PRO A 330 -35.05 -1.10 11.71
N ARG A 331 -35.68 -0.80 10.59
CA ARG A 331 -36.51 -1.72 9.83
C ARG A 331 -35.66 -2.45 8.80
N ALA A 332 -35.74 -3.77 8.77
CA ALA A 332 -35.15 -4.54 7.69
C ALA A 332 -35.90 -4.24 6.37
N LEU A 333 -35.16 -3.95 5.30
CA LEU A 333 -35.75 -3.76 3.97
C LEU A 333 -36.46 -5.03 3.50
N GLY A 334 -37.66 -4.89 2.98
CA GLY A 334 -38.31 -5.92 2.18
C GLY A 334 -37.56 -6.14 0.87
N THR A 335 -37.57 -7.36 0.35
CA THR A 335 -36.85 -7.73 -0.88
C THR A 335 -37.29 -6.87 -2.07
N SER A 336 -38.57 -6.52 -2.16
CA SER A 336 -39.14 -5.67 -3.21
C SER A 336 -38.73 -4.20 -3.11
N GLU A 337 -38.35 -3.71 -1.92
CA GLU A 337 -37.94 -2.32 -1.69
C GLU A 337 -36.48 -2.06 -2.09
N ILE A 338 -35.67 -3.11 -2.24
CA ILE A 338 -34.23 -2.96 -2.51
C ILE A 338 -34.00 -2.27 -3.87
N LEU A 339 -34.82 -2.58 -4.88
CA LEU A 339 -34.71 -1.96 -6.20
C LEU A 339 -35.03 -0.47 -6.20
N GLU A 340 -35.90 0.00 -5.29
CA GLU A 340 -36.17 1.43 -5.10
C GLU A 340 -34.91 2.16 -4.61
N VAL A 341 -34.18 1.55 -3.66
CA VAL A 341 -32.91 2.12 -3.18
C VAL A 341 -31.85 2.12 -4.29
N VAL A 342 -31.80 1.08 -5.12
CA VAL A 342 -30.92 1.03 -6.31
C VAL A 342 -31.24 2.20 -7.24
N GLU A 343 -32.53 2.48 -7.49
CA GLU A 343 -32.95 3.61 -8.31
C GLU A 343 -32.56 4.96 -7.69
N HIS A 344 -32.66 5.12 -6.37
CA HIS A 344 -32.16 6.33 -5.69
C HIS A 344 -30.68 6.58 -5.97
N TYR A 345 -29.83 5.54 -6.00
CA TYR A 345 -28.41 5.69 -6.37
C TYR A 345 -28.25 6.11 -7.84
N SER A 346 -29.01 5.50 -8.74
CA SER A 346 -29.02 5.83 -10.18
C SER A 346 -29.40 7.29 -10.42
N GLN A 347 -30.52 7.73 -9.85
CA GLN A 347 -31.02 9.10 -9.98
C GLN A 347 -30.08 10.12 -9.34
N ALA A 348 -29.50 9.80 -8.18
CA ALA A 348 -28.49 10.64 -7.54
C ALA A 348 -27.23 10.80 -8.40
N ALA A 349 -26.80 9.74 -9.09
CA ALA A 349 -25.68 9.81 -10.03
C ALA A 349 -25.99 10.71 -11.23
N LEU A 350 -27.18 10.59 -11.83
CA LEU A 350 -27.63 11.50 -12.89
C LEU A 350 -27.65 12.95 -12.42
N ASN A 351 -28.16 13.20 -11.22
CA ASN A 351 -28.20 14.53 -10.61
C ASN A 351 -26.79 15.09 -10.37
N ALA A 352 -25.85 14.26 -9.93
CA ALA A 352 -24.45 14.67 -9.77
C ALA A 352 -23.82 15.07 -11.12
N ILE A 353 -24.00 14.26 -12.16
CA ILE A 353 -23.50 14.62 -13.50
C ILE A 353 -24.17 15.90 -14.02
N ARG A 354 -25.46 16.10 -13.76
CA ARG A 354 -26.20 17.32 -14.10
C ARG A 354 -25.73 18.55 -13.32
N ALA A 355 -25.22 18.37 -12.10
CA ALA A 355 -24.56 19.42 -11.32
C ALA A 355 -23.12 19.73 -11.83
N GLY A 356 -22.61 18.96 -12.79
CA GLY A 356 -21.32 19.16 -13.43
C GLY A 356 -20.17 18.35 -12.83
N PHE A 357 -20.43 17.44 -11.88
CA PHE A 357 -19.37 16.59 -11.33
C PHE A 357 -18.69 15.76 -12.44
N ASP A 358 -17.39 15.56 -12.32
CA ASP A 358 -16.60 14.77 -13.27
C ASP A 358 -16.96 13.28 -13.22
N GLY A 359 -17.39 12.83 -12.04
CA GLY A 359 -17.89 11.50 -11.76
C GLY A 359 -18.43 11.38 -10.34
N ILE A 360 -18.69 10.14 -9.94
CA ILE A 360 -19.26 9.80 -8.64
C ILE A 360 -18.42 8.72 -7.96
N GLU A 361 -18.45 8.69 -6.63
CA GLU A 361 -17.95 7.59 -5.81
C GLU A 361 -19.11 6.96 -5.03
N ILE A 362 -19.37 5.67 -5.25
CA ILE A 362 -20.37 4.92 -4.48
C ILE A 362 -19.77 4.57 -3.12
N HIS A 363 -20.42 5.02 -2.04
CA HIS A 363 -19.97 4.72 -0.68
C HIS A 363 -20.45 3.35 -0.19
N GLY A 364 -19.60 2.31 -0.31
CA GLY A 364 -19.82 0.96 0.24
C GLY A 364 -18.88 0.59 1.38
N ALA A 365 -18.71 1.50 2.33
CA ALA A 365 -17.73 1.39 3.41
C ALA A 365 -18.31 1.90 4.73
N HIS A 366 -17.53 1.76 5.81
CA HIS A 366 -17.77 2.35 7.13
C HIS A 366 -19.11 1.99 7.79
N GLY A 367 -19.63 0.79 7.53
CA GLY A 367 -20.86 0.32 8.16
C GLY A 367 -22.13 1.03 7.73
N TYR A 368 -22.12 1.71 6.58
CA TYR A 368 -23.32 2.30 5.97
C TYR A 368 -24.06 1.30 5.09
N LEU A 369 -25.17 1.69 4.46
CA LEU A 369 -26.17 0.75 3.94
C LEU A 369 -25.58 -0.38 3.08
N ILE A 370 -24.75 -0.05 2.09
CA ILE A 370 -24.11 -1.07 1.24
C ILE A 370 -23.21 -2.00 2.08
N ASP A 371 -22.38 -1.45 2.98
CA ASP A 371 -21.49 -2.23 3.85
C ASP A 371 -22.30 -3.11 4.84
N GLN A 372 -23.48 -2.67 5.26
CA GLN A 372 -24.43 -3.43 6.08
C GLN A 372 -24.97 -4.66 5.33
N PHE A 373 -25.08 -4.63 4.00
CA PHE A 373 -25.41 -5.81 3.20
C PHE A 373 -24.19 -6.69 2.93
N LEU A 374 -23.01 -6.10 2.73
CA LEU A 374 -21.79 -6.86 2.44
C LEU A 374 -21.34 -7.74 3.62
N LYS A 375 -21.47 -7.25 4.85
CA LYS A 375 -20.86 -7.85 6.03
C LYS A 375 -21.78 -8.77 6.81
N ASP A 376 -21.31 -9.99 7.10
CA ASP A 376 -22.10 -11.01 7.82
C ASP A 376 -22.32 -10.74 9.30
N GLY A 377 -21.53 -9.85 9.93
CA GLY A 377 -21.79 -9.41 11.30
C GLY A 377 -23.08 -8.57 11.44
N ILE A 378 -23.63 -8.09 10.33
CA ILE A 378 -24.89 -7.32 10.30
C ILE A 378 -25.97 -8.02 9.48
N ASN A 379 -25.62 -8.48 8.27
CA ASN A 379 -26.59 -9.00 7.33
C ASN A 379 -27.08 -10.39 7.75
N ASP A 380 -28.19 -10.42 8.50
CA ASP A 380 -28.86 -11.64 8.97
C ASP A 380 -30.04 -12.07 8.09
N ARG A 381 -30.10 -11.57 6.85
CA ARG A 381 -31.12 -11.93 5.88
C ARG A 381 -30.99 -13.38 5.42
N ARG A 382 -32.14 -13.97 5.07
CA ARG A 382 -32.27 -15.33 4.55
C ARG A 382 -32.84 -15.40 3.13
N ASP A 383 -33.03 -14.24 2.49
CA ASP A 383 -33.41 -14.13 1.10
C ASP A 383 -32.17 -14.00 0.19
N ASP A 384 -32.39 -13.66 -1.08
CA ASP A 384 -31.33 -13.53 -2.09
C ASP A 384 -30.32 -12.41 -1.83
N TYR A 385 -30.45 -11.68 -0.72
CA TYR A 385 -29.58 -10.59 -0.32
C TYR A 385 -28.79 -10.86 0.96
N GLY A 386 -28.85 -12.08 1.53
CA GLY A 386 -28.04 -12.48 2.69
C GLY A 386 -27.57 -13.93 2.68
N GLY A 387 -26.83 -14.31 3.72
CA GLY A 387 -26.19 -15.62 3.83
C GLY A 387 -24.92 -15.73 2.99
N SER A 388 -25.02 -16.27 1.78
CA SER A 388 -23.86 -16.55 0.93
C SER A 388 -23.14 -15.26 0.48
N MET A 389 -21.83 -15.35 0.22
CA MET A 389 -21.05 -14.22 -0.29
C MET A 389 -21.66 -13.61 -1.57
N GLU A 390 -22.22 -14.45 -2.45
CA GLU A 390 -22.92 -13.99 -3.65
C GLU A 390 -24.13 -13.12 -3.30
N ASN A 391 -24.99 -13.59 -2.39
CA ASN A 391 -26.19 -12.86 -1.99
C ASN A 391 -25.85 -11.57 -1.26
N ARG A 392 -24.85 -11.58 -0.36
CA ARG A 392 -24.36 -10.36 0.32
C ARG A 392 -23.84 -9.31 -0.67
N CYS A 393 -23.19 -9.74 -1.75
CA CYS A 393 -22.70 -8.84 -2.81
C CYS A 393 -23.79 -8.36 -3.77
N ARG A 394 -24.97 -9.00 -3.81
CA ARG A 394 -26.02 -8.76 -4.83
C ARG A 394 -26.48 -7.32 -4.86
N PHE A 395 -26.78 -6.73 -3.70
CA PHE A 395 -27.22 -5.34 -3.60
C PHE A 395 -26.17 -4.37 -4.16
N LEU A 396 -24.90 -4.51 -3.77
CA LEU A 396 -23.83 -3.68 -4.31
C LEU A 396 -23.72 -3.81 -5.84
N MET A 397 -23.80 -5.02 -6.38
CA MET A 397 -23.67 -5.23 -7.82
C MET A 397 -24.83 -4.58 -8.58
N GLN A 398 -26.05 -4.64 -8.06
CA GLN A 398 -27.20 -3.93 -8.65
C GLN A 398 -27.00 -2.41 -8.62
N VAL A 399 -26.49 -1.86 -7.51
CA VAL A 399 -26.17 -0.43 -7.43
C VAL A 399 -25.11 -0.02 -8.44
N ILE A 400 -23.98 -0.76 -8.53
CA ILE A 400 -22.93 -0.46 -9.50
C ILE A 400 -23.48 -0.55 -10.92
N GLN A 401 -24.22 -1.61 -11.25
CA GLN A 401 -24.77 -1.79 -12.60
C GLN A 401 -25.75 -0.69 -12.98
N ALA A 402 -26.66 -0.29 -12.08
CA ALA A 402 -27.61 0.77 -12.33
C ALA A 402 -26.90 2.11 -12.56
N VAL A 403 -25.94 2.45 -11.70
CA VAL A 403 -25.18 3.70 -11.82
C VAL A 403 -24.29 3.71 -13.07
N VAL A 404 -23.62 2.60 -13.39
CA VAL A 404 -22.85 2.44 -14.64
C VAL A 404 -23.75 2.63 -15.86
N SER A 405 -24.96 2.07 -15.84
CA SER A 405 -25.93 2.21 -16.94
C SER A 405 -26.40 3.66 -17.08
N ALA A 406 -26.52 4.40 -15.98
CA ALA A 406 -26.98 5.77 -15.96
C ALA A 406 -25.92 6.80 -16.42
N VAL A 407 -24.66 6.65 -16.00
CA VAL A 407 -23.64 7.70 -16.20
C VAL A 407 -22.37 7.25 -16.93
N GLY A 408 -22.26 5.97 -17.28
CA GLY A 408 -21.08 5.38 -17.92
C GLY A 408 -20.00 4.97 -16.92
N VAL A 409 -19.35 3.83 -17.18
CA VAL A 409 -18.39 3.21 -16.26
C VAL A 409 -17.18 4.11 -15.96
N GLU A 410 -16.73 4.92 -16.93
CA GLU A 410 -15.58 5.81 -16.76
C GLU A 410 -15.84 7.03 -15.86
N ARG A 411 -17.06 7.15 -15.32
CA ARG A 411 -17.45 8.18 -14.33
C ARG A 411 -17.79 7.58 -12.96
N VAL A 412 -17.69 6.26 -12.82
CA VAL A 412 -18.04 5.55 -11.59
C VAL A 412 -16.78 5.15 -10.85
N ALA A 413 -16.76 5.44 -9.55
CA ALA A 413 -15.79 4.92 -8.61
C ALA A 413 -16.50 4.22 -7.45
N PHE A 414 -15.79 3.37 -6.72
CA PHE A 414 -16.35 2.65 -5.59
C PHE A 414 -15.40 2.70 -4.39
N ARG A 415 -15.96 2.95 -3.20
CA ARG A 415 -15.22 2.93 -1.94
C ARG A 415 -15.64 1.76 -1.05
N MET A 416 -14.66 0.99 -0.56
CA MET A 416 -14.87 -0.13 0.36
C MET A 416 -13.96 -0.11 1.58
N SER A 417 -14.41 -0.76 2.65
CA SER A 417 -13.62 -0.98 3.86
C SER A 417 -13.86 -2.37 4.48
N PRO A 418 -13.47 -3.46 3.79
CA PRO A 418 -13.77 -4.81 4.26
C PRO A 418 -13.21 -5.11 5.66
N ALA A 419 -12.02 -4.59 5.96
CA ALA A 419 -11.30 -4.84 7.22
C ALA A 419 -11.65 -3.89 8.39
N ILE A 420 -12.54 -2.91 8.18
CA ILE A 420 -12.91 -1.93 9.22
C ILE A 420 -14.17 -2.37 9.96
N ASN A 421 -14.09 -2.44 11.29
CA ASN A 421 -15.19 -2.73 12.20
C ASN A 421 -15.78 -1.43 12.76
N HIS A 422 -16.62 -0.74 11.97
CA HIS A 422 -17.27 0.51 12.36
C HIS A 422 -18.79 0.34 12.42
N LEU A 423 -19.47 0.94 13.41
CA LEU A 423 -20.94 0.86 13.57
C LEU A 423 -21.46 -0.59 13.63
N ASP A 424 -20.69 -1.43 14.33
CA ASP A 424 -20.89 -2.88 14.47
C ASP A 424 -20.89 -3.64 13.13
N ALA A 425 -20.29 -3.06 12.09
CA ALA A 425 -20.11 -3.69 10.78
C ALA A 425 -18.79 -4.44 10.71
N ALA A 426 -18.79 -5.67 11.22
CA ALA A 426 -17.67 -6.61 11.10
C ALA A 426 -17.98 -7.71 10.09
N ASP A 427 -16.96 -8.20 9.40
CA ASP A 427 -17.05 -9.40 8.57
C ASP A 427 -16.15 -10.49 9.13
N SER A 428 -16.61 -11.74 9.07
CA SER A 428 -15.84 -12.91 9.52
C SER A 428 -14.59 -13.17 8.67
N ASP A 429 -14.62 -12.79 7.37
CA ASP A 429 -13.55 -13.01 6.40
C ASP A 429 -13.35 -11.78 5.48
N PRO A 430 -12.76 -10.69 6.00
CA PRO A 430 -12.61 -9.44 5.28
C PRO A 430 -11.75 -9.57 4.02
N LEU A 431 -10.73 -10.44 4.04
CA LEU A 431 -9.86 -10.68 2.88
C LEU A 431 -10.68 -11.20 1.70
N ASN A 432 -11.45 -12.28 1.91
CA ASN A 432 -12.25 -12.88 0.86
C ASN A 432 -13.47 -12.03 0.49
N LEU A 433 -14.05 -11.27 1.42
CA LEU A 433 -15.05 -10.26 1.08
C LEU A 433 -14.50 -9.24 0.07
N GLY A 434 -13.33 -8.65 0.37
CA GLY A 434 -12.69 -7.69 -0.53
C GLY A 434 -12.34 -8.30 -1.89
N LEU A 435 -11.82 -9.53 -1.92
CA LEU A 435 -11.53 -10.25 -3.17
C LEU A 435 -12.80 -10.53 -3.99
N SER A 436 -13.89 -10.95 -3.34
CA SER A 436 -15.14 -11.23 -4.05
C SER A 436 -15.74 -9.97 -4.68
N VAL A 437 -15.71 -8.84 -3.96
CA VAL A 437 -16.15 -7.55 -4.50
C VAL A 437 -15.28 -7.14 -5.69
N ILE A 438 -13.95 -7.24 -5.57
CA ILE A 438 -13.00 -6.91 -6.65
C ILE A 438 -13.25 -7.79 -7.89
N GLU A 439 -13.40 -9.10 -7.71
CA GLU A 439 -13.65 -10.03 -8.82
C GLU A 439 -14.91 -9.64 -9.60
N ARG A 440 -15.97 -9.27 -8.89
CA ARG A 440 -17.24 -8.86 -9.51
C ARG A 440 -17.15 -7.50 -10.19
N ILE A 441 -16.45 -6.55 -9.60
CA ILE A 441 -16.16 -5.26 -10.25
C ILE A 441 -15.35 -5.49 -11.53
N ASN A 442 -14.30 -6.32 -11.49
CA ASN A 442 -13.52 -6.65 -12.68
C ASN A 442 -14.40 -7.27 -13.79
N LYS A 443 -15.38 -8.12 -13.45
CA LYS A 443 -16.37 -8.65 -14.41
C LYS A 443 -17.23 -7.53 -15.03
N ILE A 444 -17.73 -6.58 -14.24
CA ILE A 444 -18.49 -5.43 -14.74
C ILE A 444 -17.63 -4.58 -15.69
N GLN A 445 -16.37 -4.31 -15.32
CA GLN A 445 -15.44 -3.56 -16.17
C GLN A 445 -15.17 -4.26 -17.50
N LEU A 446 -15.01 -5.60 -17.48
CA LEU A 446 -14.83 -6.39 -18.69
C LEU A 446 -16.07 -6.31 -19.60
N GLN A 447 -17.26 -6.45 -19.03
CA GLN A 447 -18.53 -6.36 -19.76
C GLN A 447 -18.76 -4.96 -20.35
N ALA A 448 -18.39 -3.91 -19.62
CA ALA A 448 -18.52 -2.53 -20.09
C ALA A 448 -17.45 -2.13 -21.11
N GLY A 449 -16.37 -2.92 -21.28
CA GLY A 449 -15.25 -2.59 -22.15
C GLY A 449 -14.37 -1.44 -21.66
N ALA A 450 -14.59 -0.96 -20.42
CA ALA A 450 -13.85 0.13 -19.80
C ALA A 450 -13.78 -0.07 -18.28
N LYS A 451 -12.79 0.57 -17.65
CA LYS A 451 -12.55 0.45 -16.21
C LYS A 451 -13.39 1.47 -15.44
N LEU A 452 -13.75 1.12 -14.19
CA LEU A 452 -14.18 2.14 -13.22
C LEU A 452 -13.04 3.15 -13.06
N THR A 453 -13.40 4.38 -12.72
CA THR A 453 -12.45 5.48 -12.54
C THR A 453 -11.37 5.12 -11.52
N TYR A 454 -11.80 4.59 -10.36
CA TYR A 454 -10.90 4.06 -9.34
C TYR A 454 -11.66 3.17 -8.35
N LEU A 455 -10.91 2.28 -7.69
CA LEU A 455 -11.33 1.60 -6.47
C LEU A 455 -10.63 2.25 -5.28
N HIS A 456 -11.41 2.71 -4.31
CA HIS A 456 -10.92 3.39 -3.10
C HIS A 456 -11.05 2.47 -1.90
N VAL A 457 -9.92 2.05 -1.34
CA VAL A 457 -9.87 1.16 -0.18
C VAL A 457 -9.44 1.93 1.06
N THR A 458 -10.26 1.86 2.10
CA THR A 458 -9.90 2.40 3.42
C THR A 458 -9.40 1.29 4.33
N GLN A 459 -8.19 1.49 4.82
CA GLN A 459 -7.49 0.59 5.72
C GLN A 459 -7.80 0.97 7.18
N PRO A 460 -7.72 0.00 8.12
CA PRO A 460 -7.63 0.32 9.53
C PRO A 460 -6.51 1.33 9.82
N ARG A 461 -6.62 2.08 10.92
CA ARG A 461 -5.69 3.19 11.18
C ARG A 461 -4.28 2.64 11.47
N TYR A 462 -3.28 3.06 10.70
CA TYR A 462 -1.88 2.99 11.13
C TYR A 462 -1.70 3.72 12.47
N THR A 463 -1.08 3.02 13.42
CA THR A 463 -0.85 3.39 14.81
C THR A 463 0.22 4.48 15.00
N ALA A 464 0.17 5.59 14.25
CA ALA A 464 1.09 6.71 14.52
C ALA A 464 0.65 7.58 15.73
N TYR A 465 -0.64 7.60 16.09
CA TYR A 465 -1.18 8.50 17.13
C TYR A 465 -2.28 7.87 18.03
N GLY A 466 -2.23 6.55 18.26
CA GLY A 466 -2.70 5.98 19.52
C GLY A 466 -4.21 5.78 19.78
N GLN A 467 -5.12 5.79 18.81
CA GLN A 467 -6.48 5.23 19.02
C GLN A 467 -7.07 4.60 17.75
N THR A 468 -7.27 3.28 17.76
CA THR A 468 -8.14 2.55 16.83
C THR A 468 -9.52 2.40 17.48
N GLU A 469 -10.51 3.17 17.01
CA GLU A 469 -11.90 2.98 17.45
C GLU A 469 -12.59 1.83 16.70
N SER A 470 -12.01 1.34 15.59
CA SER A 470 -12.73 0.55 14.58
C SER A 470 -11.90 -0.43 13.74
N GLY A 471 -10.74 -0.91 14.20
CA GLY A 471 -9.95 -1.92 13.48
C GLY A 471 -10.18 -3.34 14.01
N ARG A 472 -10.06 -4.36 13.15
CA ARG A 472 -9.87 -5.75 13.63
C ARG A 472 -8.50 -5.83 14.32
N PRO A 473 -8.32 -6.60 15.41
CA PRO A 473 -6.98 -6.93 15.87
C PRO A 473 -6.28 -7.77 14.80
N GLY A 474 -5.30 -7.16 14.13
CA GLY A 474 -4.36 -7.78 13.18
C GLY A 474 -3.02 -7.07 13.30
N THR A 475 -1.94 -7.74 12.92
CA THR A 475 -0.62 -7.10 12.86
C THR A 475 -0.54 -6.14 11.66
N GLU A 476 0.30 -5.11 11.75
CA GLU A 476 0.53 -4.18 10.64
C GLU A 476 0.95 -4.90 9.35
N ASP A 477 1.70 -6.00 9.47
CA ASP A 477 2.13 -6.84 8.35
C ASP A 477 0.97 -7.58 7.69
N GLU A 478 0.00 -8.09 8.46
CA GLU A 478 -1.19 -8.75 7.93
C GLU A 478 -2.09 -7.77 7.17
N GLU A 479 -2.27 -6.57 7.70
CA GLU A 479 -3.03 -5.51 7.03
C GLU A 479 -2.34 -5.09 5.72
N ALA A 480 -1.03 -4.86 5.74
CA ALA A 480 -0.26 -4.52 4.54
C ALA A 480 -0.35 -5.64 3.48
N GLN A 481 -0.23 -6.90 3.88
CA GLN A 481 -0.35 -8.03 2.97
C GLN A 481 -1.76 -8.16 2.37
N MET A 482 -2.81 -7.88 3.15
CA MET A 482 -4.19 -7.87 2.69
C MET A 482 -4.41 -6.82 1.60
N ILE A 483 -3.92 -5.60 1.82
CA ILE A 483 -4.00 -4.51 0.83
C ILE A 483 -3.22 -4.86 -0.43
N LYS A 484 -2.00 -5.39 -0.30
CA LYS A 484 -1.19 -5.87 -1.44
C LYS A 484 -1.91 -6.95 -2.23
N THR A 485 -2.71 -7.78 -1.56
CA THR A 485 -3.50 -8.84 -2.20
C THR A 485 -4.66 -8.25 -3.01
N TRP A 486 -5.41 -7.30 -2.43
CA TRP A 486 -6.48 -6.59 -3.15
C TRP A 486 -5.95 -5.73 -4.31
N ARG A 487 -4.82 -5.02 -4.11
CA ARG A 487 -4.16 -4.23 -5.16
C ARG A 487 -3.80 -5.09 -6.37
N ARG A 488 -3.28 -6.30 -6.14
CA ARG A 488 -2.90 -7.25 -7.20
C ARG A 488 -4.12 -7.85 -7.90
N ALA A 489 -5.23 -8.02 -7.19
CA ALA A 489 -6.47 -8.57 -7.76
C ALA A 489 -7.25 -7.53 -8.59
N TYR A 490 -7.20 -6.25 -8.23
CA TYR A 490 -7.98 -5.20 -8.90
C TYR A 490 -7.32 -4.71 -10.20
N GLU A 491 -8.12 -4.64 -11.25
CA GLU A 491 -7.69 -4.14 -12.55
C GLU A 491 -8.15 -2.69 -12.77
N GLY A 492 -7.32 -1.73 -12.41
CA GLY A 492 -7.60 -0.31 -12.62
C GLY A 492 -6.79 0.57 -11.66
N THR A 493 -7.19 1.83 -11.53
CA THR A 493 -6.61 2.75 -10.55
C THR A 493 -7.02 2.34 -9.14
N PHE A 494 -6.04 2.05 -8.28
CA PHE A 494 -6.24 1.66 -6.90
C PHE A 494 -5.81 2.79 -5.95
N MET A 495 -6.75 3.26 -5.13
CA MET A 495 -6.54 4.35 -4.19
C MET A 495 -6.59 3.82 -2.75
N CYS A 496 -5.60 4.19 -1.94
CA CYS A 496 -5.54 3.84 -0.52
C CYS A 496 -5.83 5.04 0.38
N SER A 497 -6.40 4.75 1.56
CA SER A 497 -6.63 5.72 2.62
C SER A 497 -6.56 5.06 3.99
N GLY A 498 -6.29 5.85 5.04
CA GLY A 498 -6.23 5.35 6.42
C GLY A 498 -4.90 5.64 7.11
N GLY A 499 -4.78 6.83 7.71
CA GLY A 499 -3.63 7.14 8.57
C GLY A 499 -2.31 7.44 7.85
N PHE A 500 -2.31 7.57 6.52
CA PHE A 500 -1.12 7.93 5.75
C PHE A 500 -0.48 9.23 6.24
N THR A 501 0.84 9.17 6.45
CA THR A 501 1.72 10.34 6.53
C THR A 501 2.27 10.67 5.14
N ARG A 502 3.17 11.65 5.08
CA ARG A 502 3.96 11.94 3.87
C ARG A 502 4.77 10.70 3.45
N GLU A 503 5.52 10.14 4.39
CA GLU A 503 6.47 9.04 4.16
C GLU A 503 5.73 7.78 3.73
N LEU A 504 4.64 7.42 4.43
CA LEU A 504 3.83 6.25 4.08
C LEU A 504 3.19 6.42 2.69
N GLY A 505 2.76 7.63 2.33
CA GLY A 505 2.18 7.90 1.01
C GLY A 505 3.20 7.80 -0.11
N ILE A 506 4.41 8.34 0.10
CA ILE A 506 5.53 8.20 -0.83
C ILE A 506 5.89 6.72 -1.02
N GLN A 507 6.00 5.97 0.09
CA GLN A 507 6.34 4.56 0.07
C GLN A 507 5.29 3.73 -0.69
N ALA A 508 4.00 3.92 -0.40
CA ALA A 508 2.92 3.16 -1.04
C ALA A 508 2.89 3.34 -2.56
N VAL A 509 3.15 4.56 -3.06
CA VAL A 509 3.25 4.83 -4.50
C VAL A 509 4.52 4.23 -5.10
N ALA A 510 5.67 4.38 -4.40
CA ALA A 510 6.95 3.86 -4.88
C ALA A 510 6.99 2.32 -4.95
N GLU A 511 6.32 1.63 -4.03
CA GLU A 511 6.21 0.17 -3.99
C GLU A 511 5.13 -0.37 -4.95
N GLY A 512 4.28 0.49 -5.52
CA GLY A 512 3.16 0.08 -6.38
C GLY A 512 1.94 -0.45 -5.62
N ASP A 513 1.90 -0.26 -4.30
CA ASP A 513 0.80 -0.67 -3.42
C ASP A 513 -0.46 0.19 -3.63
N ALA A 514 -0.28 1.43 -4.08
CA ALA A 514 -1.35 2.33 -4.46
C ALA A 514 -0.95 3.20 -5.66
N ASP A 515 -1.92 3.51 -6.52
CA ASP A 515 -1.74 4.51 -7.58
C ASP A 515 -1.97 5.93 -7.03
N LEU A 516 -2.91 6.06 -6.09
CA LEU A 516 -3.33 7.30 -5.45
C LEU A 516 -3.44 7.12 -3.93
N VAL A 517 -3.18 8.19 -3.17
CA VAL A 517 -3.31 8.19 -1.71
C VAL A 517 -4.23 9.33 -1.30
N SER A 518 -5.32 9.00 -0.60
CA SER A 518 -6.27 9.99 -0.11
C SER A 518 -6.06 10.33 1.37
N TYR A 519 -6.18 11.63 1.67
CA TYR A 519 -5.96 12.19 2.98
C TYR A 519 -7.25 12.87 3.46
N GLY A 520 -7.67 12.57 4.70
CA GLY A 520 -8.88 13.16 5.28
C GLY A 520 -8.56 14.29 6.25
N ARG A 521 -8.24 13.92 7.50
CA ARG A 521 -7.95 14.85 8.61
C ARG A 521 -6.87 15.88 8.30
N LEU A 522 -5.83 15.49 7.56
CA LEU A 522 -4.77 16.42 7.19
C LEU A 522 -5.27 17.50 6.24
N PHE A 523 -6.12 17.14 5.28
CA PHE A 523 -6.76 18.12 4.39
C PHE A 523 -7.80 18.98 5.12
N ILE A 524 -8.43 18.50 6.20
CA ILE A 524 -9.31 19.36 7.01
C ILE A 524 -8.53 20.59 7.49
N SER A 525 -7.34 20.41 8.05
CA SER A 525 -6.58 21.52 8.65
C SER A 525 -5.55 22.16 7.71
N ASN A 526 -5.25 21.58 6.57
CA ASN A 526 -4.25 22.07 5.63
C ASN A 526 -4.89 22.21 4.24
N PRO A 527 -5.41 23.40 3.87
CA PRO A 527 -6.02 23.59 2.56
C PRO A 527 -5.00 23.35 1.42
N ASP A 528 -3.74 23.66 1.67
CA ASP A 528 -2.59 23.48 0.78
C ASP A 528 -1.76 22.22 1.08
N LEU A 529 -2.41 21.15 1.56
CA LEU A 529 -1.72 19.93 2.01
C LEU A 529 -0.73 19.40 0.97
N VAL A 530 -1.09 19.43 -0.32
CA VAL A 530 -0.23 18.94 -1.42
C VAL A 530 1.15 19.62 -1.38
N LEU A 531 1.16 20.96 -1.28
CA LEU A 531 2.38 21.76 -1.23
C LEU A 531 3.21 21.47 0.02
N ARG A 532 2.53 21.30 1.16
CA ARG A 532 3.21 20.99 2.42
C ARG A 532 3.86 19.62 2.39
N LEU A 533 3.16 18.61 1.87
CA LEU A 533 3.72 17.28 1.70
C LEU A 533 4.88 17.30 0.71
N GLU A 534 4.79 18.05 -0.39
CA GLU A 534 5.87 18.14 -1.37
C GLU A 534 7.14 18.74 -0.75
N ARG A 535 7.00 19.84 0.00
CA ARG A 535 8.11 20.59 0.61
C ARG A 535 8.56 20.08 1.98
N ASP A 536 7.91 19.04 2.49
CA ASP A 536 8.08 18.58 3.88
C ASP A 536 7.90 19.72 4.90
N ALA A 537 6.88 20.55 4.66
CA ALA A 537 6.58 21.72 5.48
C ALA A 537 5.71 21.35 6.70
N PRO A 538 5.76 22.15 7.79
CA PRO A 538 4.93 21.92 8.96
C PRO A 538 3.43 21.87 8.64
N LEU A 539 2.73 20.90 9.22
CA LEU A 539 1.28 20.73 9.08
C LEU A 539 0.53 21.44 10.21
N ASN A 540 -0.55 22.13 9.86
CA ASN A 540 -1.52 22.66 10.79
C ASN A 540 -2.18 21.50 11.55
N LYS A 541 -2.34 21.66 12.87
CA LYS A 541 -3.04 20.69 13.72
C LYS A 541 -4.55 20.80 13.50
N TYR A 542 -5.20 19.66 13.28
CA TYR A 542 -6.67 19.61 13.20
C TYR A 542 -7.32 19.69 14.58
N ILE A 543 -8.52 20.27 14.64
CA ILE A 543 -9.31 20.40 15.87
C ILE A 543 -10.54 19.50 15.73
N ARG A 544 -10.59 18.39 16.47
CA ARG A 544 -11.69 17.41 16.31
C ARG A 544 -13.06 17.97 16.69
N LYS A 545 -13.11 18.91 17.66
CA LYS A 545 -14.35 19.55 18.13
C LYS A 545 -15.10 20.28 17.01
N THR A 546 -14.41 20.72 15.96
CA THR A 546 -14.98 21.50 14.84
C THR A 546 -15.22 20.66 13.57
N PHE A 547 -14.98 19.33 13.63
CA PHE A 547 -15.20 18.45 12.48
C PHE A 547 -16.68 18.49 12.05
N TYR A 548 -17.59 18.36 13.00
CA TYR A 548 -19.04 18.30 12.80
C TYR A 548 -19.78 19.48 13.46
N SER A 549 -19.24 20.69 13.35
CA SER A 549 -19.90 21.93 13.82
C SER A 549 -20.67 22.63 12.71
N GLN A 550 -21.64 23.46 13.10
CA GLN A 550 -22.46 24.27 12.18
C GLN A 550 -21.84 25.62 11.82
N ASP A 551 -20.75 26.01 12.50
CA ASP A 551 -20.07 27.27 12.20
C ASP A 551 -19.49 27.24 10.76
N PRO A 552 -19.85 28.20 9.90
CA PRO A 552 -19.47 28.20 8.49
C PRO A 552 -17.98 28.53 8.26
N VAL A 553 -17.25 28.97 9.28
CA VAL A 553 -15.86 29.43 9.16
C VAL A 553 -14.94 28.64 10.08
N ILE A 554 -15.29 28.54 11.37
CA ILE A 554 -14.39 28.04 12.41
C ILE A 554 -14.09 26.55 12.24
N GLY A 555 -12.80 26.23 12.18
CA GLY A 555 -12.30 24.89 11.90
C GLY A 555 -12.73 24.34 10.55
N TYR A 556 -12.99 25.23 9.58
CA TYR A 556 -13.49 24.87 8.26
C TYR A 556 -12.70 25.57 7.15
N THR A 557 -12.86 26.89 7.03
CA THR A 557 -12.22 27.74 6.01
C THR A 557 -11.19 28.70 6.60
N ASP A 558 -11.02 28.70 7.93
CA ASP A 558 -10.12 29.56 8.71
C ASP A 558 -8.72 28.97 8.94
N TYR A 559 -8.45 27.75 8.45
CA TYR A 559 -7.12 27.16 8.52
C TYR A 559 -6.16 27.88 7.55
N PRO A 560 -5.01 28.39 8.01
CA PRO A 560 -4.13 29.23 7.20
C PRO A 560 -3.37 28.41 6.15
N PHE A 561 -3.06 29.04 5.02
CA PHE A 561 -2.12 28.53 4.02
C PHE A 561 -0.67 28.65 4.50
N LEU A 562 0.26 27.94 3.86
CA LEU A 562 1.68 28.01 4.18
C LEU A 562 2.21 29.42 3.93
N GLY A 563 2.83 30.02 4.95
CA GLY A 563 3.35 31.40 4.89
C GLY A 563 2.37 32.46 5.39
N GLU A 564 1.11 32.11 5.64
CA GLU A 564 0.17 32.99 6.33
C GLU A 564 0.32 32.86 7.84
N ALA A 565 0.29 33.99 8.55
CA ALA A 565 0.24 33.97 10.01
C ALA A 565 -1.12 33.40 10.47
N ASN A 566 -1.13 32.63 11.55
CA ASN A 566 -2.35 32.22 12.25
C ASN A 566 -3.12 33.47 12.73
N ALA A 567 -3.97 34.04 11.89
CA ALA A 567 -4.89 35.11 12.28
C ALA A 567 -5.86 34.65 13.41
N GLY A 568 -5.99 33.34 13.61
CA GLY A 568 -6.91 32.70 14.56
C GLY A 568 -6.46 32.60 16.03
N LYS A 569 -5.28 33.08 16.45
CA LYS A 569 -4.89 33.02 17.88
C LYS A 569 -5.89 33.76 18.81
N ALA A 570 -6.66 34.72 18.29
CA ALA A 570 -7.69 35.43 19.05
C ALA A 570 -9.09 34.77 19.04
N GLN A 571 -9.40 33.90 18.06
CA GLN A 571 -10.74 33.31 17.92
C GLN A 571 -10.87 31.92 18.55
N HIS A 572 -9.78 31.15 18.60
CA HIS A 572 -9.79 29.81 19.20
C HIS A 572 -9.74 29.79 20.74
N SER A 573 -9.55 30.94 21.40
CA SER A 573 -9.62 31.04 22.86
C SER A 573 -11.05 31.09 23.42
N ARG A 574 -12.07 31.12 22.53
CA ARG A 574 -13.49 31.13 22.89
C ARG A 574 -14.22 29.78 22.72
N LEU A 575 -13.49 28.72 22.40
CA LEU A 575 -14.04 27.37 22.18
C LEU A 575 -13.97 26.47 23.41
#